data_AF-A0A373P1X1-F1
#
_entry.id   AF-A0A373P1X1-F1
#
_cell.length_a   1.000
_cell.length_b   1.000
_cell.length_c   1.000
_cell.angle_alpha   90.00
_cell.angle_beta   90.00
_cell.angle_gamma   90.00
#
_symmetry.space_group_name_H-M   'P 1'
#
loop_
_entity.id
_entity.type
_entity.pdbx_description
1 polymer ?
#
loop_
_entity_poly.entity_id
_entity_poly.type
_entity_poly.pdbx_seq_one_letter_code
_entity_poly.pdbx_strand_id
1 'polypeptide(L)'
;MGKTKQKGNAVMRKITELKEKQEIALGILLYLDEVCRKHHLIYFAADGTLLGLIRHQGFIPWDDDVDVWMPRADYEKLEQIVNSETDTPYRVMNFHNTKGFTLAYGKLVHTGTSLVEHVAGAVDTGLFVDIFPFDGLPEKIHRSTTVTGKSYCFWKASG
;
A
#
# COMPACT_ATOMS: atom_id res chain seq x y z
N MET A 1 -0.88 3.25 31.09
CA MET A 1 0.59 3.47 30.98
C MET A 1 1.11 2.67 29.81
N GLY A 2 1.31 3.31 28.65
CA GLY A 2 1.76 2.65 27.43
C GLY A 2 3.25 2.28 27.50
N LYS A 3 3.60 1.06 27.09
CA LYS A 3 4.98 0.59 27.03
C LYS A 3 5.63 1.12 25.74
N THR A 4 6.72 1.86 25.87
CA THR A 4 7.58 2.33 24.78
C THR A 4 8.44 1.18 24.26
N LYS A 5 8.34 0.83 22.97
CA LYS A 5 9.37 0.01 22.30
C LYS A 5 10.51 0.95 21.92
N GLN A 6 11.72 0.67 22.40
CA GLN A 6 12.94 1.34 21.94
C GLN A 6 13.51 0.58 20.75
N LYS A 7 13.60 1.22 19.59
CA LYS A 7 14.43 0.78 18.47
C LYS A 7 15.27 1.99 18.07
N GLY A 8 16.52 2.03 18.54
CA GLY A 8 17.52 3.07 18.26
C GLY A 8 17.14 4.50 18.67
N ASN A 9 17.45 4.92 19.90
CA ASN A 9 17.46 6.31 20.45
C ASN A 9 16.29 7.28 20.14
N ALA A 10 15.28 6.90 19.38
CA ALA A 10 14.11 7.72 19.06
C ALA A 10 12.98 7.41 20.05
N VAL A 11 12.53 8.44 20.77
CA VAL A 11 11.33 8.36 21.60
C VAL A 11 10.12 8.51 20.68
N MET A 12 9.43 7.40 20.41
CA MET A 12 8.20 7.40 19.60
C MET A 12 7.02 7.93 20.42
N ARG A 13 6.35 8.99 19.94
CA ARG A 13 5.08 9.45 20.51
C ARG A 13 3.91 8.67 19.92
N LYS A 14 2.88 8.42 20.75
CA LYS A 14 1.64 7.83 20.25
C LYS A 14 0.87 8.88 19.44
N ILE A 15 0.42 8.50 18.24
CA ILE A 15 -0.50 9.29 17.42
C ILE A 15 -1.92 8.88 17.78
N THR A 16 -2.74 9.83 18.25
CA THR A 16 -4.15 9.61 18.60
C THR A 16 -5.11 10.43 17.77
N GLU A 17 -4.64 11.59 17.27
CA GLU A 17 -5.47 12.51 16.51
C GLU A 17 -5.66 12.01 15.07
N LEU A 18 -6.92 11.93 14.65
CA LEU A 18 -7.28 11.51 13.28
C LEU A 18 -6.62 12.42 12.23
N LYS A 19 -6.65 13.73 12.50
CA LYS A 19 -6.09 14.73 11.57
C LYS A 19 -4.59 14.51 11.32
N GLU A 20 -3.85 14.15 12.37
CA GLU A 20 -2.41 13.86 12.24
C GLU A 20 -2.16 12.63 11.38
N LYS A 21 -2.96 11.57 11.53
CA LYS A 21 -2.87 10.40 10.66
C LYS A 21 -3.14 10.76 9.20
N GLN A 22 -4.19 11.53 8.93
CA GLN A 22 -4.53 12.00 7.58
C GLN A 22 -3.40 12.82 6.96
N GLU A 23 -2.73 13.68 7.74
CA GLU A 23 -1.60 14.49 7.27
C GLU A 23 -0.39 13.62 6.89
N ILE A 24 -0.09 12.59 7.69
CA ILE A 24 0.99 11.65 7.37
C ILE A 24 0.62 10.79 6.15
N ALA A 25 -0.61 10.29 6.08
CA ALA A 25 -1.11 9.51 4.94
C ALA A 25 -1.07 10.34 3.64
N LEU A 26 -1.46 11.61 3.71
CA LEU A 26 -1.31 12.55 2.60
C LEU A 26 0.15 12.74 2.20
N GLY A 27 1.07 12.84 3.17
CA GLY A 27 2.50 12.90 2.90
C GLY A 27 3.03 11.67 2.15
N ILE A 28 2.55 10.48 2.51
CA ILE A 28 2.88 9.23 1.80
C ILE A 28 2.30 9.25 0.38
N LEU A 29 1.06 9.70 0.20
CA LEU A 29 0.42 9.81 -1.13
C LEU A 29 1.13 10.84 -2.03
N LEU A 30 1.60 11.95 -1.48
CA LEU A 30 2.36 12.96 -2.22
C LEU A 30 3.73 12.43 -2.65
N TYR A 31 4.40 11.66 -1.79
CA TYR A 31 5.63 10.95 -2.18
C TYR A 31 5.37 9.93 -3.30
N LEU A 32 4.27 9.17 -3.21
CA LEU A 32 3.86 8.27 -4.30
C LEU A 32 3.66 9.03 -5.61
N ASP A 33 2.92 10.14 -5.60
CA ASP A 33 2.68 10.98 -6.79
C ASP A 33 4.00 11.50 -7.38
N GLU A 34 4.93 11.95 -6.54
CA GLU A 34 6.26 12.42 -6.98
C GLU A 34 7.02 11.32 -7.72
N VAL A 35 7.13 10.12 -7.12
CA VAL A 35 7.82 8.98 -7.73
C VAL A 35 7.13 8.55 -9.03
N CYS A 36 5.80 8.46 -9.02
CA CYS A 36 5.02 8.09 -10.19
C CYS A 36 5.20 9.09 -11.35
N ARG A 37 5.15 10.40 -11.08
CA ARG A 37 5.38 11.43 -12.09
C ARG A 37 6.80 11.39 -12.66
N LYS A 38 7.80 11.25 -11.78
CA LYS A 38 9.22 11.18 -12.15
C LYS A 38 9.55 9.98 -13.04
N HIS A 39 8.89 8.84 -12.81
CA HIS A 39 9.16 7.58 -13.50
C HIS A 39 8.07 7.17 -14.51
N HIS A 40 7.11 8.05 -14.78
CA HIS A 40 5.99 7.82 -15.69
C HIS A 40 5.16 6.57 -15.35
N LEU A 41 4.92 6.35 -14.06
CA LEU A 41 4.08 5.28 -13.54
C LEU A 41 2.64 5.76 -13.38
N ILE A 42 1.68 4.88 -13.63
CA ILE A 42 0.26 5.18 -13.53
C ILE A 42 -0.29 4.65 -12.19
N TYR A 43 -1.05 5.50 -11.50
CA TYR A 43 -1.89 5.10 -10.38
C TYR A 43 -3.23 5.84 -10.43
N PHE A 44 -4.22 5.29 -9.74
CA PHE A 44 -5.56 5.88 -9.59
C PHE A 44 -5.93 5.90 -8.12
N ALA A 45 -6.53 6.99 -7.63
CA ALA A 45 -7.22 6.96 -6.35
C ALA A 45 -8.39 5.96 -6.41
N ALA A 46 -8.60 5.20 -5.35
CA ALA A 46 -9.58 4.12 -5.32
C ALA A 46 -10.51 4.20 -4.11
N ASP A 47 -11.61 3.45 -4.17
CA ASP A 47 -12.51 3.19 -3.05
C ASP A 47 -12.90 4.45 -2.23
N GLY A 48 -12.68 4.42 -0.91
CA GLY A 48 -13.00 5.53 0.00
C GLY A 48 -12.22 6.80 -0.32
N THR A 49 -10.98 6.64 -0.77
CA THR A 49 -10.10 7.75 -1.17
C THR A 49 -10.67 8.51 -2.36
N LEU A 50 -11.06 7.82 -3.43
CA LEU A 50 -11.67 8.44 -4.61
C LEU A 50 -12.98 9.16 -4.27
N LEU A 51 -13.83 8.51 -3.45
CA LEU A 51 -15.08 9.12 -3.01
C LEU A 51 -14.84 10.38 -2.18
N GLY A 52 -13.86 10.35 -1.26
CA GLY A 52 -13.46 11.50 -0.47
C GLY A 52 -13.04 12.68 -1.34
N LEU A 53 -12.13 12.43 -2.30
CA LEU A 53 -11.62 13.46 -3.21
C LEU A 53 -12.75 14.16 -3.96
N ILE A 54 -13.74 13.42 -4.48
CA ILE A 54 -14.86 14.00 -5.22
C ILE A 54 -15.85 14.72 -4.28
N ARG A 55 -16.24 14.08 -3.17
CA ARG A 55 -17.35 14.55 -2.33
C ARG A 55 -16.95 15.62 -1.32
N HIS A 56 -15.77 15.49 -0.73
CA HIS A 56 -15.27 16.36 0.36
C HIS A 56 -14.07 17.20 -0.05
N GLN A 57 -13.58 17.05 -1.29
CA GLN A 57 -12.37 17.74 -1.77
C GLN A 57 -11.13 17.40 -0.90
N GLY A 58 -11.08 16.16 -0.40
CA GLY A 58 -10.05 15.68 0.53
C GLY A 58 -10.49 14.37 1.19
N PHE A 59 -9.96 14.08 2.37
CA PHE A 59 -10.39 12.91 3.13
C PHE A 59 -11.88 12.96 3.48
N ILE A 60 -12.49 11.78 3.57
CA ILE A 60 -13.76 11.65 4.29
C ILE A 60 -13.47 11.98 5.77
N PRO A 61 -14.27 12.84 6.45
CA PRO A 61 -13.89 13.39 7.75
C PRO A 61 -13.61 12.39 8.87
N TRP A 62 -14.09 11.16 8.75
CA TRP A 62 -13.95 10.08 9.73
C TRP A 62 -13.02 8.95 9.26
N ASP A 63 -12.37 9.12 8.11
CA ASP A 63 -11.55 8.10 7.44
C ASP A 63 -10.06 8.49 7.52
N ASP A 64 -9.18 7.51 7.74
CA ASP A 64 -7.71 7.67 7.78
C ASP A 64 -6.97 6.80 6.76
N ASP A 65 -7.69 5.97 5.99
CA ASP A 65 -7.10 5.09 5.00
C ASP A 65 -6.89 5.80 3.65
N VAL A 66 -5.89 5.35 2.90
CA VAL A 66 -5.62 5.80 1.53
C VAL A 66 -5.40 4.59 0.64
N ASP A 67 -6.25 4.47 -0.38
CA ASP A 67 -6.27 3.35 -1.34
C ASP A 67 -5.96 3.85 -2.75
N VAL A 68 -5.05 3.16 -3.43
CA VAL A 68 -4.74 3.40 -4.84
C VAL A 68 -4.69 2.10 -5.64
N TRP A 69 -5.08 2.18 -6.91
CA TRP A 69 -4.93 1.09 -7.87
C TRP A 69 -3.78 1.39 -8.82
N MET A 70 -2.99 0.36 -9.16
CA MET A 70 -1.88 0.46 -10.12
C MET A 70 -1.86 -0.72 -11.09
N PRO A 71 -1.54 -0.51 -12.38
CA PRO A 71 -1.19 -1.63 -13.25
C PRO A 71 -0.05 -2.44 -12.63
N ARG A 72 -0.12 -3.78 -12.67
CA ARG A 72 0.91 -4.64 -12.05
C ARG A 72 2.33 -4.27 -12.47
N ALA A 73 2.56 -4.01 -13.75
CA ALA A 73 3.88 -3.63 -14.26
C ALA A 73 4.42 -2.32 -13.65
N ASP A 74 3.55 -1.36 -13.33
CA ASP A 74 3.95 -0.10 -12.71
C ASP A 74 4.13 -0.25 -11.19
N TYR A 75 3.30 -1.08 -10.55
CA TYR A 75 3.49 -1.48 -9.15
C TYR A 75 4.85 -2.16 -8.92
N GLU A 76 5.23 -3.11 -9.78
CA GLU A 76 6.51 -3.82 -9.67
C GLU A 76 7.72 -2.86 -9.87
N LYS A 77 7.61 -1.90 -10.79
CA LYS A 77 8.63 -0.84 -10.96
C LYS A 77 8.70 0.07 -9.75
N LEU A 78 7.55 0.50 -9.21
CA LEU A 78 7.48 1.32 -8.01
C LEU A 78 8.18 0.63 -6.84
N GLU A 79 7.90 -0.65 -6.62
CA GLU A 79 8.55 -1.46 -5.58
C GLU A 79 10.07 -1.43 -5.74
N GLN A 80 10.58 -1.68 -6.95
CA GLN A 80 12.02 -1.66 -7.22
C GLN A 80 12.64 -0.29 -6.95
N ILE A 81 12.02 0.78 -7.45
CA ILE A 81 12.50 2.15 -7.28
C ILE A 81 12.55 2.51 -5.79
N VAL A 82 11.42 2.44 -5.11
CA VAL A 82 11.30 2.86 -3.70
C VAL A 82 12.17 2.02 -2.78
N ASN A 83 12.25 0.71 -2.98
CA ASN A 83 13.07 -0.15 -2.11
C ASN A 83 14.57 -0.10 -2.44
N SER A 84 14.98 0.46 -3.58
CA SER A 84 16.39 0.73 -3.90
C SER A 84 16.92 2.01 -3.25
N GLU A 85 16.04 2.94 -2.88
CA GLU A 85 16.42 4.20 -2.24
C GLU A 85 16.67 4.00 -0.73
N THR A 86 17.89 4.37 -0.29
CA THR A 86 18.28 4.25 1.13
C THR A 86 17.98 5.50 1.94
N ASP A 87 17.86 6.64 1.28
CA ASP A 87 17.86 7.96 1.92
C ASP A 87 16.45 8.50 2.21
N THR A 88 15.42 7.74 1.86
CA THR A 88 14.01 8.06 2.14
C THR A 88 13.44 7.14 3.22
N PRO A 89 12.47 7.61 4.03
CA PRO A 89 11.81 6.80 5.04
C PRO A 89 10.67 5.94 4.46
N TYR A 90 10.65 5.66 3.15
CA TYR A 90 9.54 4.98 2.48
C TYR A 90 9.92 3.61 1.96
N ARG A 91 9.09 2.59 2.19
CA ARG A 91 9.31 1.23 1.66
C ARG A 91 8.02 0.64 1.11
N VAL A 92 8.11 -0.20 0.09
CA VAL A 92 6.98 -1.01 -0.38
C VAL A 92 7.05 -2.38 0.27
N MET A 93 6.05 -2.72 1.08
CA MET A 93 5.92 -4.00 1.78
C MET A 93 4.84 -4.86 1.10
N ASN A 94 5.14 -6.14 0.90
CA ASN A 94 4.21 -7.11 0.33
C ASN A 94 4.55 -8.55 0.76
N PHE A 95 3.75 -9.53 0.32
CA PHE A 95 3.94 -10.94 0.69
C PHE A 95 5.23 -11.59 0.15
N HIS A 96 5.87 -11.01 -0.86
CA HIS A 96 7.14 -11.51 -1.40
C HIS A 96 8.35 -11.03 -0.59
N ASN A 97 8.35 -9.76 -0.20
CA ASN A 97 9.52 -9.12 0.40
C ASN A 97 9.44 -8.97 1.93
N THR A 98 8.26 -9.21 2.52
CA THR A 98 8.03 -9.00 3.96
C THR A 98 7.52 -10.27 4.62
N LYS A 99 8.34 -10.84 5.52
CA LYS A 99 7.98 -12.04 6.29
C LYS A 99 6.75 -11.77 7.18
N GLY A 100 5.73 -12.61 7.05
CA GLY A 100 4.48 -12.50 7.83
C GLY A 100 3.42 -11.61 7.18
N PHE A 101 3.72 -10.97 6.05
CA PHE A 101 2.75 -10.19 5.30
C PHE A 101 1.87 -11.13 4.46
N THR A 102 0.55 -11.14 4.71
CA THR A 102 -0.39 -12.13 4.17
C THR A 102 -1.39 -11.56 3.16
N LEU A 103 -1.40 -10.25 2.96
CA LEU A 103 -2.33 -9.57 2.05
C LEU A 103 -1.88 -9.75 0.59
N ALA A 104 -2.86 -9.80 -0.32
CA ALA A 104 -2.63 -9.99 -1.76
C ALA A 104 -2.25 -8.70 -2.51
N TYR A 105 -2.19 -7.57 -1.80
CA TYR A 105 -1.83 -6.24 -2.29
C TYR A 105 -0.63 -5.71 -1.50
N GLY A 106 -0.02 -4.62 -1.96
CA GLY A 106 1.15 -4.01 -1.32
C GLY A 106 0.79 -2.80 -0.46
N LYS A 107 1.70 -2.42 0.43
CA LYS A 107 1.62 -1.19 1.23
C LYS A 107 2.85 -0.33 0.97
N LEU A 108 2.68 0.94 0.62
CA LEU A 108 3.75 1.93 0.68
C LEU A 108 3.77 2.53 2.09
N VAL A 109 4.81 2.25 2.85
CA VAL A 109 4.89 2.52 4.28
C VAL A 109 5.86 3.64 4.61
N HIS A 110 5.58 4.41 5.66
CA HIS A 110 6.53 5.35 6.27
C HIS A 110 7.25 4.70 7.46
N THR A 111 8.50 4.28 7.28
CA THR A 111 9.30 3.53 8.26
C THR A 111 9.69 4.32 9.51
N GLY A 112 9.56 5.65 9.47
CA GLY A 112 9.68 6.51 10.66
C GLY A 112 8.45 6.48 11.57
N THR A 113 7.41 5.71 11.24
CA THR A 113 6.21 5.50 12.06
C THR A 113 6.07 4.00 12.39
N SER A 114 5.23 3.66 13.37
CA SER A 114 4.98 2.27 13.77
C SER A 114 3.49 2.07 14.01
N LEU A 115 2.96 0.97 13.48
CA LEU A 115 1.58 0.55 13.69
C LEU A 115 1.56 -0.66 14.61
N VAL A 116 0.91 -0.50 15.76
CA VAL A 116 0.78 -1.57 16.76
C VAL A 116 -0.58 -2.22 16.61
N GLU A 117 -0.60 -3.34 15.90
CA GLU A 117 -1.79 -4.20 15.81
C GLU A 117 -1.75 -5.27 16.90
N HIS A 118 -2.89 -5.49 17.57
CA HIS A 118 -3.02 -6.48 18.63
C HIS A 118 -3.45 -7.86 18.09
N VAL A 119 -2.83 -8.29 16.99
CA VAL A 119 -3.10 -9.58 16.34
C VAL A 119 -1.82 -10.40 16.31
N ALA A 120 -1.91 -11.69 16.64
CA ALA A 120 -0.77 -12.59 16.62
C ALA A 120 -0.20 -12.69 15.20
N GLY A 121 1.10 -12.40 15.04
CA GLY A 121 1.77 -12.40 13.74
C GLY A 121 1.64 -11.11 12.93
N ALA A 122 1.05 -10.04 13.50
CA ALA A 122 0.99 -8.75 12.83
C ALA A 122 2.39 -8.21 12.51
N VAL A 123 2.53 -7.69 11.30
CA VAL A 123 3.74 -7.05 10.82
C VAL A 123 3.63 -5.56 11.10
N ASP A 124 4.66 -4.97 11.72
CA ASP A 124 4.70 -3.52 11.88
C ASP A 124 4.89 -2.86 10.50
N THR A 125 3.83 -2.23 10.01
CA THR A 125 3.76 -1.58 8.71
C THR A 125 3.86 -0.05 8.81
N GLY A 126 3.95 0.53 10.01
CA GLY A 126 3.81 2.00 10.15
C GLY A 126 2.48 2.53 9.57
N LEU A 127 2.42 3.84 9.32
CA LEU A 127 1.37 4.44 8.50
C LEU A 127 1.69 4.19 7.02
N PHE A 128 0.65 4.00 6.22
CA PHE A 128 0.78 3.49 4.87
C PHE A 128 -0.27 4.04 3.89
N VAL A 129 -0.01 3.83 2.60
CA VAL A 129 -0.98 3.85 1.50
C VAL A 129 -1.12 2.42 0.99
N ASP A 130 -2.36 1.94 0.87
CA ASP A 130 -2.66 0.64 0.27
C ASP A 130 -2.59 0.73 -1.26
N ILE A 131 -1.82 -0.18 -1.86
CA ILE A 131 -1.59 -0.23 -3.31
C ILE A 131 -2.10 -1.56 -3.84
N PHE A 132 -3.20 -1.50 -4.59
CA PHE A 132 -3.85 -2.64 -5.22
C PHE A 132 -3.33 -2.82 -6.66
N PRO A 133 -2.49 -3.83 -6.93
CA PRO A 133 -2.04 -4.11 -8.27
C PRO A 133 -3.16 -4.81 -9.04
N PHE A 134 -3.49 -4.33 -10.24
CA PHE A 134 -4.44 -4.98 -11.12
C PHE A 134 -3.77 -5.48 -12.40
N ASP A 135 -4.30 -6.59 -12.90
CA ASP A 135 -3.91 -7.19 -14.16
C ASP A 135 -4.91 -6.83 -15.26
N GLY A 136 -4.39 -6.58 -16.47
CA GLY A 136 -5.24 -6.53 -17.65
C GLY A 136 -5.81 -7.92 -17.98
N LEU A 137 -6.95 -7.95 -18.67
CA LEU A 137 -7.43 -9.19 -19.27
C LEU A 137 -6.49 -9.57 -20.42
N PRO A 138 -6.09 -10.85 -20.54
CA PRO A 138 -5.28 -11.27 -21.67
C PRO A 138 -6.10 -11.12 -22.96
N GLU A 139 -5.49 -10.64 -24.05
CA GLU A 139 -6.14 -10.49 -25.37
C GLU A 139 -6.71 -11.82 -25.90
N LYS A 140 -6.19 -12.94 -25.41
CA LYS A 140 -6.68 -14.30 -25.69
C LYS A 140 -6.83 -15.03 -24.37
N ILE A 141 -7.94 -15.74 -24.19
CA ILE A 141 -8.14 -16.64 -23.04
C ILE A 141 -7.18 -17.82 -23.18
N HIS A 142 -5.96 -17.66 -22.69
CA HIS A 142 -5.01 -18.74 -22.49
C HIS A 142 -4.52 -18.65 -21.05
N ARG A 143 -4.73 -19.76 -20.32
CA ARG A 143 -4.29 -20.09 -18.95
C ARG A 143 -3.90 -18.88 -18.07
N SER A 144 -4.76 -18.54 -17.11
CA SER A 144 -4.47 -17.54 -16.08
C SER A 144 -3.14 -17.83 -15.40
N THR A 145 -2.22 -16.89 -15.48
CA THR A 145 -0.99 -16.90 -14.69
C THR A 145 -1.38 -16.85 -13.21
N THR A 146 -0.87 -17.79 -12.44
CA THR A 146 -1.17 -17.92 -11.00
C THR A 146 -0.56 -16.74 -10.24
N VAL A 147 -1.39 -15.77 -9.83
CA VAL A 147 -0.93 -14.55 -9.13
C VAL A 147 -0.87 -14.72 -7.60
N THR A 148 -1.44 -15.78 -7.04
CA THR A 148 -1.56 -15.94 -5.56
C THR A 148 -1.21 -17.34 -5.05
N GLY A 149 -0.49 -18.14 -5.84
CA GLY A 149 -0.31 -19.58 -5.54
C GLY A 149 -1.60 -20.41 -5.68
N LYS A 150 -2.74 -19.78 -6.01
CA LYS A 150 -3.99 -20.45 -6.39
C LYS A 150 -4.09 -20.54 -7.90
N SER A 151 -3.94 -21.74 -8.43
CA SER A 151 -4.22 -22.04 -9.83
C SER A 151 -5.73 -22.15 -10.03
N TYR A 152 -6.31 -21.25 -10.82
CA TYR A 152 -7.71 -21.33 -11.23
C TYR A 152 -7.78 -22.04 -12.59
N CYS A 153 -8.48 -23.16 -12.66
CA CYS A 153 -8.79 -23.84 -13.92
C CYS A 153 -10.20 -23.46 -14.36
N PHE A 154 -10.29 -22.70 -15.44
CA PHE A 154 -11.56 -22.35 -16.06
C PHE A 154 -11.90 -23.40 -17.12
N TRP A 155 -13.06 -24.06 -16.97
CA TRP A 155 -13.59 -25.01 -17.93
C TRP A 155 -14.74 -24.36 -18.70
N LYS A 156 -14.69 -24.40 -20.02
CA LYS A 156 -15.82 -24.04 -20.89
C LYS A 156 -16.45 -25.32 -21.40
N ALA A 157 -17.73 -25.53 -21.12
CA ALA A 157 -18.48 -26.61 -21.75
C ALA A 157 -18.62 -26.29 -23.25
N SER A 158 -18.25 -27.23 -24.10
CA SER A 158 -18.57 -27.19 -25.53
C SER A 158 -20.07 -27.42 -25.68
N GLY A 159 -20.78 -26.43 -26.21
CA GLY A 159 -22.13 -26.62 -26.79
C GLY A 159 -22.03 -26.99 -28.25
#